data_AF-A0ABD3U6W5-F1
#
_entry.id   AF-A0ABD3U6W5-F1
#
_cell.length_a   1.000
_cell.length_b   1.000
_cell.length_c   1.000
_cell.angle_alpha   90.00
_cell.angle_beta   90.00
_cell.angle_gamma   90.00
#
_symmetry.space_group_name_H-M   'P 1'
#
loop_
_entity.id
_entity.type
_entity.pdbx_description
1 polymer ?
#
loop_
_entity_poly.entity_id
_entity_poly.type
_entity_poly.pdbx_seq_one_letter_code
_entity_poly.pdbx_strand_id
1 'polypeptide(L)'
;MGRDFTWVQSLGILFDNHQIFVGAKKTSTWDNSVDRVELSYDGLPINLSEGEGAKWQATSAPGTTIIRTRDTNSVVIEVEGNFQIKATVVPITKKDSMIHKYGITNDDCFAHLDLGFKFYSFSGEVSGVLGQTYANSYVSRVKMGVDMPVLGGQREFASSSLFTTDCAVAKFKGTQMNSTNNVQYANLNCASGLDGRGVVCKR
;
A
#
# COMPACT_ATOMS: atom_id res chain seq x y z
N MET A 1 5.34 19.47 -16.12
CA MET A 1 5.10 18.14 -16.72
C MET A 1 5.22 17.12 -15.60
N GLY A 2 4.10 16.51 -15.20
CA GLY A 2 4.07 15.52 -14.13
C GLY A 2 4.77 14.23 -14.58
N ARG A 3 5.54 13.63 -13.68
CA ARG A 3 6.14 12.31 -13.90
C ARG A 3 5.04 11.27 -13.63
N ASP A 4 4.72 10.45 -14.62
CA ASP A 4 3.78 9.34 -14.44
C ASP A 4 4.53 8.16 -13.82
N PHE A 5 4.43 8.05 -12.50
CA PHE A 5 5.02 6.96 -11.74
C PHE A 5 4.03 5.79 -11.69
N THR A 6 4.43 4.61 -12.16
CA THR A 6 3.55 3.42 -12.16
C THR A 6 3.86 2.47 -10.99
N TRP A 7 4.61 2.93 -9.99
CA TRP A 7 4.99 2.12 -8.83
C TRP A 7 4.04 2.36 -7.65
N VAL A 8 3.86 1.32 -6.83
CA VAL A 8 2.98 1.38 -5.66
C VAL A 8 3.80 1.70 -4.42
N GLN A 9 3.56 2.85 -3.80
CA GLN A 9 4.27 3.23 -2.56
C GLN A 9 3.65 2.55 -1.33
N SER A 10 2.33 2.45 -1.30
CA SER A 10 1.58 1.90 -0.19
C SER A 10 0.25 1.32 -0.65
N LEU A 11 -0.31 0.45 0.18
CA LEU A 11 -1.59 -0.18 0.01
C LEU A 11 -2.40 -0.05 1.30
N GLY A 12 -3.63 0.43 1.17
CA GLY A 12 -4.66 0.36 2.20
C GLY A 12 -5.60 -0.79 1.91
N ILE A 13 -5.82 -1.63 2.91
CA ILE A 13 -6.66 -2.81 2.80
C ILE A 13 -7.80 -2.64 3.80
N LEU A 14 -9.03 -2.70 3.31
CA LEU A 14 -10.25 -2.66 4.10
C LEU A 14 -10.91 -4.04 4.05
N PHE A 15 -11.23 -4.61 5.20
CA PHE A 15 -11.98 -5.85 5.32
C PHE A 15 -12.79 -5.83 6.62
N ASP A 16 -14.02 -6.33 6.59
CA ASP A 16 -14.96 -6.22 7.71
C ASP A 16 -14.99 -4.80 8.30
N ASN A 17 -14.49 -4.62 9.53
CA ASN A 17 -14.36 -3.34 10.23
C ASN A 17 -12.90 -2.97 10.52
N HIS A 18 -11.97 -3.58 9.79
CA HIS A 18 -10.55 -3.49 10.02
C HIS A 18 -9.81 -2.86 8.84
N GLN A 19 -8.66 -2.28 9.15
CA GLN A 19 -7.80 -1.61 8.20
C GLN A 19 -6.37 -2.15 8.34
N ILE A 20 -5.74 -2.51 7.23
CA ILE A 20 -4.30 -2.81 7.19
C ILE A 20 -3.62 -1.81 6.27
N PHE A 21 -2.53 -1.23 6.75
CA PHE A 21 -1.58 -0.48 5.94
C PHE A 21 -0.35 -1.35 5.66
N VAL A 22 0.12 -1.32 4.42
CA VAL A 22 1.49 -1.73 4.07
C VAL A 22 2.13 -0.67 3.19
N GLY A 23 3.35 -0.27 3.50
CA GLY A 23 4.06 0.78 2.78
C GLY A 23 5.55 0.50 2.63
N ALA A 24 6.15 1.12 1.63
CA ALA A 24 7.59 1.20 1.46
C ALA A 24 8.13 2.51 2.08
N LYS A 25 9.03 2.39 3.06
CA LYS A 25 9.76 3.52 3.64
C LYS A 25 10.68 4.13 2.58
N LYS A 26 10.71 5.46 2.53
CA LYS A 26 11.65 6.20 1.68
C LYS A 26 13.09 5.89 2.09
N THR A 27 13.98 5.82 1.10
CA THR A 27 15.39 5.57 1.32
C THR A 27 16.22 6.35 0.30
N SER A 28 17.44 6.73 0.65
CA SER A 28 18.38 7.38 -0.27
C SER A 28 19.29 6.35 -0.97
N THR A 29 19.64 5.29 -0.25
CA THR A 29 20.49 4.19 -0.72
C THR A 29 19.85 2.84 -0.44
N TRP A 30 19.99 1.89 -1.35
CA TRP A 30 19.46 0.54 -1.16
C TRP A 30 20.46 -0.39 -0.46
N ASP A 31 19.98 -1.10 0.55
CA ASP A 31 20.69 -2.17 1.25
C ASP A 31 19.68 -3.27 1.61
N ASN A 32 19.90 -4.49 1.14
CA ASN A 32 19.00 -5.62 1.38
C ASN A 32 18.88 -5.97 2.88
N SER A 33 19.86 -5.60 3.71
CA SER A 33 19.83 -5.87 5.16
C SER A 33 19.01 -4.86 5.96
N VAL A 34 18.57 -3.76 5.36
CA VAL A 34 17.79 -2.72 6.05
C VAL A 34 16.31 -2.91 5.73
N ASP A 35 15.48 -3.08 6.76
CA ASP A 35 14.04 -3.25 6.62
C ASP A 35 13.32 -1.94 6.31
N ARG A 36 12.60 -1.93 5.19
CA ARG A 36 11.86 -0.76 4.68
C ARG A 36 10.36 -1.01 4.59
N VAL A 37 9.86 -2.10 5.16
CA VAL A 37 8.42 -2.34 5.29
C VAL A 37 7.88 -1.50 6.44
N GLU A 38 6.75 -0.86 6.20
CA GLU A 38 5.95 -0.17 7.21
C GLU A 38 4.56 -0.82 7.25
N LEU A 39 4.09 -1.13 8.46
CA LEU A 39 2.84 -1.85 8.69
C LEU A 39 2.03 -1.16 9.79
N SER A 40 0.72 -1.10 9.60
CA SER A 40 -0.22 -0.75 10.67
C SER A 40 -1.51 -1.55 10.54
N TYR A 41 -2.19 -1.71 11.68
CA TYR A 41 -3.48 -2.36 11.79
C TYR A 41 -4.41 -1.48 12.61
N ASP A 42 -5.57 -1.13 12.06
CA ASP A 42 -6.54 -0.20 12.66
C ASP A 42 -5.89 1.13 13.12
N GLY A 43 -4.94 1.62 12.32
CA GLY A 43 -4.19 2.85 12.60
C GLY A 43 -3.06 2.71 13.63
N LEU A 44 -2.89 1.53 14.25
CA LEU A 44 -1.81 1.27 15.19
C LEU A 44 -0.61 0.62 14.49
N PRO A 45 0.63 1.11 14.70
CA PRO A 45 1.81 0.54 14.06
C PRO A 45 2.05 -0.89 14.52
N ILE A 46 2.40 -1.77 13.58
CA ILE A 46 2.82 -3.14 13.88
C ILE A 46 4.34 -3.16 14.05
N ASN A 47 4.81 -3.63 15.20
CA ASN A 47 6.22 -3.95 15.39
C ASN A 47 6.46 -5.43 15.10
N LEU A 48 6.89 -5.74 13.88
CA LEU A 48 7.22 -7.08 13.43
C LEU A 48 8.74 -7.24 13.37
N SER A 49 9.30 -8.08 14.26
CA SER A 49 10.73 -8.35 14.33
C SER A 49 11.27 -8.78 12.96
N GLU A 50 12.49 -8.35 12.65
CA GLU A 50 13.24 -8.85 11.49
C GLU A 50 13.54 -10.35 11.67
N GLY A 51 13.63 -11.06 10.55
CA GLY A 51 13.83 -12.50 10.51
C GLY A 51 12.72 -13.25 9.78
N GLU A 52 13.11 -14.15 8.88
CA GLU A 52 12.17 -15.02 8.19
C GLU A 52 11.31 -15.82 9.19
N GLY A 53 10.01 -15.89 8.94
CA GLY A 53 9.05 -16.59 9.81
C GLY A 53 8.55 -15.78 11.00
N ALA A 54 9.08 -14.58 11.26
CA ALA A 54 8.50 -13.67 12.25
C ALA A 54 7.02 -13.43 11.93
N LYS A 55 6.16 -13.56 12.95
CA LYS A 55 4.71 -13.54 12.80
C LYS A 55 4.07 -12.52 13.73
N TRP A 56 3.13 -11.77 13.18
CA TRP A 56 2.17 -10.96 13.90
C TRP A 56 0.76 -11.50 13.63
N GLN A 57 -0.12 -11.42 14.63
CA GLN A 57 -1.51 -11.86 14.54
C GLN A 57 -2.40 -10.84 15.23
N ALA A 58 -3.52 -10.49 14.62
CA ALA A 58 -4.45 -9.54 15.19
C ALA A 58 -5.25 -10.17 16.33
N THR A 59 -5.31 -9.49 17.47
CA THR A 59 -6.12 -9.93 18.62
C THR A 59 -7.62 -9.76 18.35
N SER A 60 -8.02 -8.70 17.63
CA SER A 60 -9.41 -8.40 17.31
C SER A 60 -9.97 -9.23 16.15
N ALA A 61 -9.10 -9.77 15.29
CA ALA A 61 -9.47 -10.64 14.18
C ALA A 61 -8.48 -11.82 14.07
N PRO A 62 -8.70 -12.92 14.81
CA PRO A 62 -7.74 -14.03 14.90
C PRO A 62 -7.34 -14.66 13.55
N GLY A 63 -8.19 -14.56 12.53
CA GLY A 63 -7.89 -15.01 11.16
C GLY A 63 -6.93 -14.10 10.37
N THR A 64 -6.50 -12.96 10.94
CA THR A 64 -5.58 -12.02 10.31
C THR A 64 -4.16 -12.21 10.82
N THR A 65 -3.24 -12.53 9.91
CA THR A 65 -1.82 -12.70 10.23
C THR A 65 -0.93 -11.98 9.24
N ILE A 66 0.25 -11.55 9.71
CA ILE A 66 1.31 -11.01 8.87
C ILE A 66 2.59 -11.77 9.20
N ILE A 67 3.21 -12.37 8.18
CA ILE A 67 4.39 -13.22 8.34
C ILE A 67 5.51 -12.73 7.43
N ARG A 68 6.73 -12.62 7.95
CA ARG A 68 7.92 -12.36 7.14
C ARG A 68 8.29 -13.59 6.31
N THR A 69 8.52 -13.38 5.02
CA THR A 69 9.01 -14.43 4.10
C THR A 69 10.50 -14.36 3.84
N ARG A 70 11.15 -13.32 4.34
CA ARG A 70 12.61 -13.11 4.33
C ARG A 70 12.97 -12.32 5.58
N ASP A 71 14.26 -12.21 5.88
CA ASP A 71 14.75 -11.44 7.03
C ASP A 71 14.25 -9.99 7.03
N THR A 72 14.21 -9.36 5.86
CA THR A 72 13.77 -7.98 5.66
C THR A 72 12.87 -7.86 4.43
N ASN A 73 12.16 -6.74 4.35
CA ASN A 73 11.47 -6.22 3.17
C ASN A 73 10.33 -7.06 2.58
N SER A 74 10.11 -8.31 3.02
CA SER A 74 9.10 -9.20 2.42
C SER A 74 8.15 -9.76 3.46
N VAL A 75 6.85 -9.52 3.26
CA VAL A 75 5.78 -10.00 4.13
C VAL A 75 4.65 -10.64 3.34
N VAL A 76 3.94 -11.55 3.99
CA VAL A 76 2.67 -12.10 3.55
C VAL A 76 1.62 -11.67 4.54
N ILE A 77 0.58 -11.01 4.05
CA ILE A 77 -0.62 -10.64 4.80
C ILE A 77 -1.70 -11.66 4.45
N GLU A 78 -2.22 -12.37 5.44
CA GLU A 78 -3.29 -13.35 5.30
C GLU A 78 -4.50 -12.90 6.11
N VAL A 79 -5.67 -12.88 5.47
CA VAL A 79 -6.97 -12.85 6.15
C VAL A 79 -7.71 -14.10 5.73
N GLU A 80 -7.85 -15.03 6.69
CA GLU A 80 -8.42 -16.36 6.47
C GLU A 80 -9.77 -16.30 5.73
N GLY A 81 -9.91 -17.10 4.67
CA GLY A 81 -11.13 -17.16 3.86
C GLY A 81 -11.35 -15.98 2.89
N ASN A 82 -10.61 -14.87 3.06
CA ASN A 82 -10.76 -13.67 2.25
C ASN A 82 -9.64 -13.55 1.21
N PHE A 83 -8.41 -13.29 1.65
CA PHE A 83 -7.27 -13.04 0.75
C PHE A 83 -5.91 -13.31 1.37
N GLN A 84 -4.92 -13.42 0.50
CA GLN A 84 -3.49 -13.39 0.76
C GLN A 84 -2.83 -12.33 -0.12
N ILE A 85 -2.01 -11.48 0.48
CA ILE A 85 -1.23 -10.47 -0.23
C ILE A 85 0.25 -10.67 0.11
N LYS A 86 1.06 -10.92 -0.91
CA LYS A 86 2.51 -10.90 -0.83
C LYS A 86 2.96 -9.48 -1.13
N ALA A 87 3.72 -8.88 -0.22
CA ALA A 87 4.27 -7.54 -0.39
C ALA A 87 5.78 -7.58 -0.15
N THR A 88 6.53 -7.16 -1.16
CA THR A 88 7.99 -7.03 -1.07
C THR A 88 8.38 -5.60 -1.42
N VAL A 89 9.14 -4.95 -0.54
CA VAL A 89 9.76 -3.66 -0.84
C VAL A 89 10.99 -3.91 -1.69
N VAL A 90 11.05 -3.27 -2.86
CA VAL A 90 12.15 -3.39 -3.83
C VAL A 90 12.64 -2.00 -4.25
N PRO A 91 13.93 -1.84 -4.62
CA PRO A 91 14.43 -0.58 -5.14
C PRO A 91 13.97 -0.37 -6.58
N ILE A 92 13.75 0.88 -6.98
CA ILE A 92 13.64 1.21 -8.40
C ILE A 92 15.04 1.10 -9.02
N THR A 93 15.20 0.20 -10.00
CA THR A 93 16.48 0.01 -10.66
C THR A 93 16.71 1.06 -11.75
N LYS A 94 17.97 1.22 -12.19
CA LYS A 94 18.30 2.06 -13.35
C LYS A 94 17.56 1.62 -14.61
N LYS A 95 17.33 0.31 -14.76
CA LYS A 95 16.60 -0.25 -15.90
C LYS A 95 15.14 0.20 -15.87
N ASP A 96 14.49 0.10 -14.71
CA ASP A 96 13.11 0.57 -14.54
C ASP A 96 13.02 2.08 -14.79
N SER A 97 13.97 2.84 -14.25
CA SER A 97 14.05 4.28 -14.48
C SER A 97 14.19 4.64 -15.97
N MET A 98 14.95 3.87 -16.75
CA MET A 98 15.10 4.08 -18.20
C MET A 98 13.82 3.72 -18.97
N ILE A 99 13.22 2.56 -18.67
CA ILE A 99 11.99 2.08 -19.35
C ILE A 99 10.84 3.06 -19.12
N HIS A 100 10.69 3.51 -17.88
CA HIS A 100 9.57 4.37 -17.47
C HIS A 100 9.91 5.87 -17.44
N LYS A 101 11.14 6.24 -17.82
CA LYS A 101 11.63 7.64 -17.85
C LYS A 101 11.47 8.37 -16.51
N TYR A 102 11.68 7.67 -15.39
CA TYR A 102 11.54 8.26 -14.05
C TYR A 102 12.62 9.32 -13.75
N GLY A 103 13.79 9.23 -14.39
CA GLY A 103 14.88 10.18 -14.20
C GLY A 103 15.53 10.09 -12.83
N ILE A 104 15.63 8.88 -12.27
CA ILE A 104 16.20 8.62 -10.96
C ILE A 104 17.73 8.67 -11.05
N THR A 105 18.35 9.46 -10.17
CA THR A 105 19.80 9.52 -9.99
C THR A 105 20.25 8.52 -8.92
N ASN A 106 21.57 8.30 -8.78
CA ASN A 106 22.09 7.37 -7.77
C ASN A 106 21.74 7.79 -6.33
N ASP A 107 21.43 9.09 -6.12
CA ASP A 107 21.14 9.67 -4.80
C ASP A 107 19.64 9.67 -4.45
N ASP A 108 18.78 9.16 -5.33
CA ASP A 108 17.32 9.22 -5.23
C ASP A 108 16.69 7.81 -5.36
N CYS A 109 17.20 6.85 -4.59
CA CYS A 109 16.76 5.45 -4.67
C CYS A 109 15.37 5.27 -4.03
N PHE A 110 14.31 5.53 -4.80
CA PHE A 110 12.96 5.20 -4.38
C PHE A 110 12.79 3.68 -4.21
N ALA A 111 12.08 3.31 -3.14
CA ALA A 111 11.63 1.94 -2.92
C ALA A 111 10.12 1.87 -3.13
N HIS A 112 9.66 0.77 -3.72
CA HIS A 112 8.24 0.52 -3.97
C HIS A 112 7.84 -0.88 -3.55
N LEU A 113 6.53 -1.12 -3.51
CA LEU A 113 5.96 -2.43 -3.29
C LEU A 113 5.87 -3.19 -4.62
N ASP A 114 6.45 -4.38 -4.64
CA ASP A 114 6.08 -5.48 -5.52
C ASP A 114 5.00 -6.31 -4.83
N LEU A 115 3.88 -6.54 -5.52
CA LEU A 115 2.64 -7.04 -4.92
C LEU A 115 2.11 -8.25 -5.67
N GLY A 116 1.80 -9.30 -4.91
CA GLY A 116 1.08 -10.48 -5.40
C GLY A 116 -0.23 -10.66 -4.62
N PHE A 117 -1.34 -10.76 -5.33
CA PHE A 117 -2.66 -10.92 -4.73
C PHE A 117 -3.21 -12.32 -5.00
N LYS A 118 -3.80 -12.93 -3.98
CA LYS A 118 -4.61 -14.15 -4.10
C LYS A 118 -5.87 -13.94 -3.28
N PHE A 119 -7.02 -14.15 -3.89
CA PHE A 119 -8.31 -14.00 -3.25
C PHE A 119 -9.02 -15.36 -3.27
N TYR A 120 -9.67 -15.73 -2.18
CA TYR A 120 -10.25 -17.07 -2.02
C TYR A 120 -11.74 -17.11 -2.31
N SER A 121 -12.49 -16.12 -1.84
CA SER A 121 -13.95 -16.12 -1.86
C SER A 121 -14.46 -14.84 -2.53
N PHE A 122 -14.79 -14.91 -3.82
CA PHE A 122 -15.44 -13.80 -4.52
C PHE A 122 -16.95 -14.01 -4.60
N SER A 123 -17.72 -12.93 -4.43
CA SER A 123 -19.11 -12.90 -4.86
C SER A 123 -19.20 -12.73 -6.38
N GLY A 124 -20.34 -13.09 -6.97
CA GLY A 124 -20.61 -12.83 -8.40
C GLY A 124 -20.65 -11.34 -8.77
N GLU A 125 -20.63 -10.45 -7.77
CA GLU A 125 -20.61 -9.00 -7.94
C GLU A 125 -19.21 -8.39 -7.78
N VAL A 126 -18.15 -9.20 -7.77
CA VAL A 126 -16.77 -8.69 -7.67
C VAL A 126 -16.49 -7.61 -8.74
N SER A 127 -15.86 -6.52 -8.30
CA SER A 127 -15.43 -5.40 -9.14
C SER A 127 -14.01 -5.00 -8.74
N GLY A 128 -13.44 -3.98 -9.40
CA GLY A 128 -12.04 -3.62 -9.22
C GLY A 128 -11.19 -4.03 -10.41
N VAL A 129 -10.02 -3.41 -10.60
CA VAL A 129 -9.11 -3.75 -11.72
C VAL A 129 -8.71 -5.23 -11.68
N LEU A 130 -8.27 -5.71 -10.51
CA LEU A 130 -7.92 -7.12 -10.30
C LEU A 130 -9.15 -7.98 -10.04
N GLY A 131 -10.17 -7.46 -9.34
CA GLY A 131 -11.37 -8.24 -9.03
C GLY A 131 -12.21 -8.58 -10.26
N GLN A 132 -12.25 -7.69 -11.27
CA GLN A 132 -13.00 -7.91 -12.51
C GLN A 132 -12.52 -9.15 -13.26
N THR A 133 -11.24 -9.52 -13.21
CA THR A 133 -10.72 -10.69 -13.93
C THR A 133 -11.24 -12.02 -13.37
N TYR A 134 -11.80 -12.02 -12.15
CA TYR A 134 -12.42 -13.18 -11.52
C TYR A 134 -13.94 -13.26 -11.74
N ALA A 135 -14.56 -12.23 -12.34
CA ALA A 135 -15.98 -12.27 -12.65
C ALA A 135 -16.26 -13.23 -13.83
N ASN A 136 -17.29 -14.08 -13.71
CA ASN A 136 -17.65 -15.07 -14.73
C ASN A 136 -17.98 -14.45 -16.11
N SER A 137 -18.40 -13.18 -16.15
CA SER A 137 -18.73 -12.44 -17.36
C SER A 137 -17.58 -11.58 -17.90
N TYR A 138 -16.38 -11.70 -17.33
CA TYR A 138 -15.25 -10.86 -17.72
C TYR A 138 -14.74 -11.19 -19.12
N VAL A 139 -14.69 -10.17 -19.96
CA VAL A 139 -14.04 -10.22 -21.28
C VAL A 139 -12.89 -9.21 -21.25
N SER A 140 -11.67 -9.71 -21.40
CA SER A 140 -10.47 -8.87 -21.41
C SER A 140 -10.52 -7.87 -22.56
N ARG A 141 -10.45 -6.58 -22.23
CA ARG A 141 -10.27 -5.48 -23.18
C ARG A 141 -8.81 -5.02 -23.28
N VAL A 142 -7.90 -5.77 -22.67
CA VAL A 142 -6.48 -5.51 -22.70
C VAL A 142 -6.00 -5.53 -24.15
N LYS A 143 -5.29 -4.49 -24.56
CA LYS A 143 -4.51 -4.53 -25.81
C LYS A 143 -3.38 -5.54 -25.63
N MET A 144 -3.52 -6.70 -26.26
CA MET A 144 -2.46 -7.69 -26.33
C MET A 144 -1.35 -7.19 -27.27
N GLY A 145 -0.08 -7.42 -26.92
CA GLY A 145 1.07 -7.04 -27.76
C GLY A 145 1.67 -5.66 -27.49
N VAL A 146 1.29 -4.99 -26.40
CA VAL A 146 2.01 -3.83 -25.85
C VAL A 146 2.72 -4.24 -24.55
N ASP A 147 3.92 -3.70 -24.31
CA ASP A 147 4.78 -4.10 -23.20
C ASP A 147 4.12 -3.90 -21.82
N MET A 148 3.21 -2.91 -21.69
CA MET A 148 2.49 -2.61 -20.45
C MET A 148 1.04 -2.20 -20.74
N PRO A 149 0.11 -3.16 -20.84
CA PRO A 149 -1.29 -2.83 -20.97
C PRO A 149 -1.84 -2.26 -19.65
N VAL A 150 -2.35 -1.04 -19.70
CA VAL A 150 -3.02 -0.42 -18.54
C VAL A 150 -4.49 -0.85 -18.53
N LEU A 151 -4.93 -1.37 -17.38
CA LEU A 151 -6.33 -1.69 -17.12
C LEU A 151 -6.91 -0.71 -16.09
N GLY A 152 -8.12 -0.24 -16.38
CA GLY A 152 -8.85 0.70 -15.54
C GLY A 152 -8.79 2.14 -16.06
N GLY A 153 -9.12 3.08 -15.19
CA GLY A 153 -9.16 4.51 -15.51
C GLY A 153 -9.15 5.36 -14.24
N GLN A 154 -8.43 6.48 -14.27
CA GLN A 154 -8.29 7.35 -13.11
C GLN A 154 -9.65 7.80 -12.57
N ARG A 155 -10.63 8.07 -13.44
CA ARG A 155 -11.96 8.53 -13.05
C ARG A 155 -12.72 7.48 -12.24
N GLU A 156 -12.59 6.21 -12.59
CA GLU A 156 -13.32 5.12 -11.94
C GLU A 156 -12.70 4.71 -10.59
N PHE A 157 -11.37 4.76 -10.48
CA PHE A 157 -10.62 4.23 -9.34
C PHE A 157 -9.97 5.29 -8.44
N ALA A 158 -10.08 6.59 -8.76
CA ALA A 158 -9.61 7.66 -7.89
C ALA A 158 -10.41 7.69 -6.59
N SER A 159 -9.69 7.83 -5.48
CA SER A 159 -10.18 7.91 -4.10
C SER A 159 -9.56 9.13 -3.43
N SER A 160 -10.25 9.77 -2.49
CA SER A 160 -9.71 10.95 -1.80
C SER A 160 -8.57 10.61 -0.82
N SER A 161 -8.53 9.38 -0.32
CA SER A 161 -7.50 8.87 0.58
C SER A 161 -7.33 7.35 0.43
N LEU A 162 -6.30 6.81 1.08
CA LEU A 162 -5.92 5.40 1.03
C LEU A 162 -6.97 4.45 1.63
N PHE A 163 -7.74 4.95 2.62
CA PHE A 163 -8.77 4.17 3.32
C PHE A 163 -10.19 4.67 3.09
N THR A 164 -10.39 5.63 2.17
CA THR A 164 -11.74 6.07 1.80
C THR A 164 -12.32 5.16 0.72
N THR A 165 -13.64 5.02 0.72
CA THR A 165 -14.38 4.18 -0.23
C THR A 165 -15.28 5.03 -1.12
N ASP A 166 -14.76 6.16 -1.56
CA ASP A 166 -15.46 7.19 -2.34
C ASP A 166 -15.18 7.12 -3.85
N CYS A 167 -14.47 6.09 -4.32
CA CYS A 167 -14.27 5.88 -5.75
C CYS A 167 -15.58 5.42 -6.44
N ALA A 168 -15.73 5.77 -7.72
CA ALA A 168 -16.99 5.58 -8.45
C ALA A 168 -17.44 4.12 -8.57
N VAL A 169 -16.51 3.17 -8.42
CA VAL A 169 -16.78 1.73 -8.51
C VAL A 169 -16.67 1.01 -7.15
N ALA A 170 -16.51 1.74 -6.05
CA ALA A 170 -16.43 1.16 -4.71
C ALA A 170 -17.72 0.39 -4.38
N LYS A 171 -17.57 -0.88 -4.02
CA LYS A 171 -18.67 -1.73 -3.50
C LYS A 171 -18.55 -2.03 -2.02
N PHE A 172 -17.42 -1.66 -1.40
CA PHE A 172 -17.18 -1.91 0.01
C PHE A 172 -18.14 -1.07 0.86
N LYS A 173 -18.94 -1.75 1.68
CA LYS A 173 -19.77 -1.14 2.71
C LYS A 173 -19.23 -1.63 4.04
N GLY A 174 -18.32 -0.87 4.65
CA GLY A 174 -17.87 -1.17 6.00
C GLY A 174 -19.05 -1.09 6.97
N THR A 175 -18.98 -1.81 8.10
CA THR A 175 -19.91 -1.52 9.19
C THR A 175 -19.47 -0.18 9.77
N GLN A 176 -20.34 0.83 9.78
CA GLN A 176 -20.01 2.17 10.26
C GLN A 176 -19.45 2.09 11.70
N MET A 177 -18.13 2.16 11.87
CA MET A 177 -17.58 2.73 13.08
C MET A 177 -17.83 4.23 12.98
N ASN A 178 -18.76 4.74 13.78
CA ASN A 178 -18.86 6.17 14.05
C ASN A 178 -17.44 6.70 14.30
N SER A 179 -16.91 7.42 13.33
CA SER A 179 -15.60 8.04 13.42
C SER A 179 -15.73 9.25 14.32
N THR A 180 -15.90 9.01 15.62
CA THR A 180 -15.71 10.00 16.68
C THR A 180 -14.31 9.92 17.29
N ASN A 181 -13.37 9.24 16.63
CA ASN A 181 -11.96 9.48 16.87
C ASN A 181 -11.47 10.51 15.86
N ASN A 182 -11.87 11.74 16.13
CA ASN A 182 -11.16 12.92 15.67
C ASN A 182 -9.75 12.80 16.26
N VAL A 183 -8.85 12.12 15.57
CA VAL A 183 -7.42 12.19 15.88
C VAL A 183 -7.04 13.61 15.55
N GLN A 184 -7.22 14.50 16.53
CA GLN A 184 -6.53 15.77 16.54
C GLN A 184 -5.05 15.40 16.53
N TYR A 185 -4.43 15.46 15.35
CA TYR A 185 -3.06 15.91 15.29
C TYR A 185 -3.06 17.21 16.08
N ALA A 186 -2.42 17.20 17.26
CA ALA A 186 -2.26 18.42 18.04
C ALA A 186 -1.74 19.49 17.06
N ASN A 187 -2.45 20.61 16.94
CA ASN A 187 -2.07 21.69 16.04
C ASN A 187 -0.67 22.17 16.42
N LEU A 188 0.35 21.62 15.78
CA LEU A 188 1.74 22.01 15.95
C LEU A 188 1.93 23.33 15.20
N ASN A 189 1.95 24.43 15.94
CA ASN A 189 2.30 25.74 15.38
C ASN A 189 3.82 25.80 15.24
N CYS A 190 4.30 25.47 14.04
CA CYS A 190 5.71 25.60 13.69
C CYS A 190 5.97 27.00 13.12
N ALA A 191 6.87 27.75 13.75
CA ALA A 191 7.32 29.05 13.27
C ALA A 191 8.81 29.00 12.91
N SER A 192 9.18 29.68 11.82
CA SER A 192 10.58 29.90 11.44
C SER A 192 11.18 30.95 12.36
N GLY A 193 12.26 30.63 13.07
CA GLY A 193 12.99 31.63 13.85
C GLY A 193 13.57 32.72 12.93
N LEU A 194 13.56 33.97 13.41
CA LEU A 194 13.94 35.18 12.67
C LEU A 194 15.36 35.16 12.05
N ASP A 195 16.24 34.21 12.40
CA ASP A 195 17.60 34.07 11.86
C ASP A 195 17.83 32.78 11.03
N GLY A 196 16.77 32.22 10.44
CA GLY A 196 16.90 31.45 9.20
C GLY A 196 17.59 30.07 9.27
N ARG A 197 17.88 29.52 10.45
CA ARG A 197 18.39 28.13 10.58
C ARG A 197 17.71 27.37 11.71
N GLY A 198 16.44 27.03 11.50
CA GLY A 198 15.72 26.05 12.31
C GLY A 198 14.23 26.31 12.41
N VAL A 199 13.43 25.26 12.19
CA VAL A 199 12.01 25.24 12.50
C VAL A 199 11.85 24.59 13.87
N VAL A 200 11.29 25.32 14.83
CA VAL A 200 10.97 24.78 16.16
C VAL A 200 9.46 24.62 16.23
N CYS A 201 9.02 23.37 16.35
CA CYS A 201 7.61 23.05 16.58
C CYS A 201 7.40 22.80 18.07
N LYS A 202 6.49 23.56 18.67
CA LYS A 202 6.01 23.31 20.04
C LYS A 202 4.59 22.76 19.98
N ARG A 203 4.31 21.89 20.95
CA ARG A 203 2.98 21.31 21.18
C ARG A 203 2.10 22.28 21.94
#